data_AF-A0A7Y5VVQ2-F1
#
_entry.id   AF-A0A7Y5VVQ2-F1
#
_cell.length_a   1.000
_cell.length_b   1.000
_cell.length_c   1.000
_cell.angle_alpha   90.00
_cell.angle_beta   90.00
_cell.angle_gamma   90.00
#
_symmetry.space_group_name_H-M   'P 1'
#
loop_
_entity.id
_entity.type
_entity.pdbx_description
1 polymer ?
#
loop_
_entity_poly.entity_id
_entity_poly.type
_entity_poly.pdbx_seq_one_letter_code
_entity_poly.pdbx_strand_id
1 'polypeptide(L)'
;MSAIQEWFYPELKRFEHYPDRARAEMDYGSQLVRRWPTWIAIALLALLFGPAAPFAVNLGVRQLGLGTTLWSAVLIGGVIGVLQVATFMLIFNLLFRRPYRRFLRRRLSELGLPTCVGCGYDLRGQVVARCPECGEPFA
;
A
#
# COMPACT_ATOMS: atom_id res chain seq x y z
N MET A 1 1.14 -19.73 -7.19
CA MET A 1 1.17 -18.32 -6.74
C MET A 1 1.94 -17.49 -7.73
N SER A 2 1.50 -16.25 -7.98
CA SER A 2 2.07 -15.45 -9.07
C SER A 2 3.41 -14.85 -8.66
N ALA A 3 4.41 -14.94 -9.55
CA ALA A 3 5.71 -14.26 -9.41
C ALA A 3 5.57 -12.75 -9.09
N ILE A 4 4.41 -12.18 -9.44
CA ILE A 4 3.99 -10.81 -9.12
C ILE A 4 4.00 -10.55 -7.61
N GLN A 5 3.41 -11.42 -6.78
CA GLN A 5 3.36 -11.19 -5.33
C GLN A 5 4.75 -11.13 -4.70
N GLU A 6 5.65 -12.01 -5.13
CA GLU A 6 7.02 -12.05 -4.64
C GLU A 6 7.86 -10.84 -5.06
N TRP A 7 7.54 -10.26 -6.23
CA TRP A 7 8.14 -9.02 -6.68
C TRP A 7 7.67 -7.82 -5.82
N PHE A 8 6.39 -7.79 -5.44
CA PHE A 8 5.85 -6.73 -4.58
C PHE A 8 6.30 -6.85 -3.12
N TYR A 9 6.46 -8.08 -2.62
CA TYR A 9 6.75 -8.41 -1.22
C TYR A 9 7.91 -9.42 -1.13
N PRO A 10 9.16 -8.97 -1.26
CA PRO A 10 10.33 -9.84 -1.21
C PRO A 10 10.46 -10.58 0.13
N GLU A 11 9.88 -10.05 1.21
CA GLU A 11 9.85 -10.70 2.53
C GLU A 11 9.15 -12.07 2.51
N LEU A 12 8.21 -12.29 1.58
CA LEU A 12 7.51 -13.58 1.45
C LEU A 12 8.44 -14.72 1.01
N LYS A 13 9.57 -14.41 0.35
CA LYS A 13 10.56 -15.42 -0.05
C LYS A 13 11.36 -15.98 1.13
N ARG A 14 11.35 -15.29 2.27
CA ARG A 14 12.10 -15.72 3.48
C ARG A 14 11.33 -16.73 4.33
N PHE A 15 10.05 -16.94 4.06
CA PHE A 15 9.30 -18.02 4.71
C PHE A 15 9.69 -19.34 4.06
N GLU A 16 10.44 -20.16 4.79
CA GLU A 16 10.88 -21.47 4.32
C GLU A 16 9.70 -22.43 4.12
N HIS A 17 8.66 -22.29 4.95
CA HIS A 17 7.51 -23.20 4.97
C HIS A 17 6.26 -22.49 4.46
N TYR A 18 5.65 -23.04 3.40
CA TYR A 18 4.38 -22.59 2.85
C TYR A 18 3.25 -22.38 3.88
N PRO A 19 3.01 -23.28 4.86
CA PRO A 19 1.94 -23.09 5.84
C PRO A 19 2.14 -21.87 6.74
N ASP A 20 3.37 -21.45 7.01
CA ASP A 20 3.64 -20.26 7.84
C ASP A 20 3.33 -18.97 7.09
N ARG A 21 3.68 -18.95 5.80
CA ARG A 21 3.30 -17.86 4.89
C ARG A 21 1.79 -17.71 4.80
N ALA A 22 1.08 -18.80 4.53
CA ALA A 22 -0.38 -18.77 4.40
C ALA A 22 -1.05 -18.29 5.70
N ARG A 23 -0.56 -18.74 6.86
CA ARG A 23 -1.03 -18.28 8.17
C ARG A 23 -0.78 -16.79 8.38
N ALA A 24 0.42 -16.29 8.05
CA ALA A 24 0.71 -14.86 8.15
C ALA A 24 -0.18 -14.00 7.24
N GLU A 25 -0.46 -14.46 6.01
CA GLU A 25 -1.37 -13.79 5.07
C GLU A 25 -2.82 -13.76 5.62
N MET A 26 -3.31 -14.88 6.15
CA MET A 26 -4.65 -14.98 6.75
C MET A 26 -4.79 -14.14 8.03
N ASP A 27 -3.79 -14.17 8.90
CA ASP A 27 -3.74 -13.36 10.12
C ASP A 27 -3.78 -11.87 9.81
N TYR A 28 -3.01 -11.41 8.82
CA TYR A 28 -3.04 -10.01 8.43
C TYR A 28 -4.39 -9.64 7.80
N GLY A 29 -4.95 -10.50 6.94
CA GLY A 29 -6.25 -10.28 6.31
C GLY A 29 -7.36 -10.09 7.34
N SER A 30 -7.43 -10.97 8.34
CA SER A 30 -8.42 -10.87 9.42
C SER A 30 -8.24 -9.61 10.28
N GLN A 31 -6.99 -9.23 10.58
CA GLN A 31 -6.70 -7.98 11.29
C GLN A 31 -7.09 -6.74 10.48
N LEU A 32 -6.86 -6.76 9.16
CA LEU A 32 -7.19 -5.65 8.26
C LEU A 32 -8.70 -5.46 8.15
N VAL A 33 -9.46 -6.54 7.97
CA VAL A 33 -10.93 -6.49 7.90
C VAL A 33 -11.54 -5.99 9.22
N ARG A 34 -10.91 -6.28 10.35
CA ARG A 34 -11.39 -5.84 11.68
C ARG A 34 -11.10 -4.37 11.98
N ARG A 35 -10.18 -3.72 11.26
CA ARG A 35 -9.87 -2.30 11.46
C ARG A 35 -10.92 -1.43 10.77
N TRP A 36 -11.90 -0.93 11.52
CA TRP A 36 -12.91 0.00 11.01
C TRP A 36 -12.33 1.20 10.23
N PRO A 37 -11.20 1.83 10.64
CA PRO A 37 -10.61 2.94 9.88
C PRO A 37 -10.17 2.58 8.46
N THR A 38 -9.79 1.32 8.18
CA THR A 38 -9.39 0.93 6.82
C THR A 38 -10.59 0.84 5.90
N TRP A 39 -11.76 0.43 6.40
CA TRP A 39 -13.00 0.47 5.61
C TRP A 39 -13.47 1.89 5.35
N ILE A 40 -13.35 2.79 6.33
CA ILE A 40 -13.62 4.22 6.12
C ILE A 40 -12.69 4.77 5.04
N ALA A 41 -11.39 4.47 5.10
CA ALA A 41 -10.44 4.91 4.09
C ALA A 41 -10.78 4.35 2.70
N ILE A 42 -11.13 3.06 2.60
CA ILE A 42 -11.56 2.45 1.33
C ILE A 42 -12.83 3.12 0.80
N ALA A 43 -13.81 3.38 1.66
CA ALA A 43 -15.06 4.03 1.27
C ALA A 43 -14.82 5.48 0.79
N LEU A 44 -13.98 6.24 1.51
CA LEU A 44 -13.58 7.60 1.10
C LEU A 44 -12.80 7.60 -0.22
N LEU A 45 -11.89 6.62 -0.42
CA LEU A 45 -11.21 6.41 -1.69
C LEU A 45 -12.21 6.09 -2.80
N ALA A 46 -13.12 5.14 -2.58
CA ALA A 46 -14.13 4.77 -3.56
C ALA A 46 -15.07 5.93 -3.91
N LEU A 47 -15.37 6.81 -2.94
CA LEU A 47 -16.15 8.02 -3.17
C LEU A 47 -15.36 9.07 -3.97
N LEU A 48 -14.11 9.32 -3.60
CA LEU A 48 -13.24 10.33 -4.21
C LEU A 48 -12.76 9.95 -5.61
N PHE A 49 -12.52 8.66 -5.85
CA PHE A 49 -12.01 8.12 -7.12
C PHE A 49 -13.09 7.40 -7.93
N GLY A 50 -14.30 7.28 -7.38
CA GLY A 50 -15.44 6.70 -8.07
C GLY A 50 -16.03 7.62 -9.13
N PRO A 51 -17.12 7.19 -9.78
CA PRO A 51 -17.76 7.92 -10.88
C PRO A 51 -18.29 9.30 -10.48
N ALA A 52 -18.46 9.57 -9.18
CA ALA A 52 -18.92 10.85 -8.66
C ALA A 52 -17.95 12.01 -8.98
N ALA A 53 -16.63 11.78 -8.92
CA ALA A 53 -15.64 12.81 -9.18
C ALA A 53 -15.61 13.30 -10.64
N PRO A 54 -15.48 12.43 -11.66
CA PRO A 54 -15.54 12.88 -13.06
C PRO A 54 -16.93 13.44 -13.42
N PHE A 55 -18.00 12.93 -12.81
CA PHE A 55 -19.34 13.49 -12.98
C PHE A 55 -19.45 14.92 -12.45
N ALA A 56 -18.96 15.19 -11.23
CA ALA A 56 -18.96 16.51 -10.64
C ALA A 56 -18.13 17.53 -11.45
N VAL A 57 -16.97 17.10 -11.96
CA VAL A 57 -16.12 17.92 -12.84
C VAL A 57 -16.87 18.25 -14.14
N ASN A 58 -17.50 17.26 -14.76
CA ASN A 58 -18.27 17.47 -16.00
C ASN A 58 -19.45 18.44 -15.78
N LEU A 59 -20.18 18.30 -14.67
CA LEU A 59 -21.30 19.15 -14.32
C LEU A 59 -20.85 20.60 -14.07
N GLY A 60 -19.79 20.81 -13.28
CA GLY A 60 -19.28 22.15 -12.97
C GLY A 60 -18.77 22.88 -14.21
N VAL A 61 -18.08 22.18 -15.10
CA VAL A 61 -17.61 22.71 -16.38
C VAL A 61 -18.78 23.16 -17.27
N ARG A 62 -19.88 22.38 -17.32
CA ARG A 62 -21.10 22.76 -18.05
C ARG A 62 -21.78 24.00 -17.44
N GLN A 63 -21.84 24.08 -16.11
CA GLN A 63 -22.48 25.20 -15.42
C GLN A 63 -21.74 26.53 -15.60
N LEU A 64 -20.41 26.50 -15.71
CA LEU A 64 -19.60 27.70 -15.88
C LEU A 64 -19.67 28.31 -17.30
N GLY A 65 -20.43 27.70 -18.22
CA GLY A 65 -20.54 28.17 -19.60
C GLY A 65 -19.20 28.16 -20.36
N LEU A 66 -18.18 27.51 -19.79
CA LEU A 66 -16.90 27.30 -20.44
C LEU A 66 -17.17 26.36 -21.61
N GLY A 67 -17.22 26.91 -22.82
CA GLY A 67 -17.37 26.14 -24.04
C GLY A 67 -16.24 25.14 -24.13
N THR A 68 -16.47 23.92 -23.66
CA THR A 68 -15.45 22.88 -23.72
C THR A 68 -15.34 22.42 -25.15
N THR A 69 -14.32 22.93 -25.81
CA THR A 69 -13.72 22.17 -26.90
C THR A 69 -13.38 20.78 -26.38
N LEU A 70 -13.51 19.76 -27.23
CA LEU A 70 -13.17 18.38 -26.89
C LEU A 70 -11.75 18.30 -26.28
N TRP A 71 -10.82 19.11 -26.81
CA TRP A 71 -9.43 19.18 -26.35
C TRP A 71 -9.26 19.67 -24.92
N SER A 72 -9.93 20.73 -24.51
CA SER A 72 -9.83 21.22 -23.12
C SER A 72 -10.40 20.20 -22.13
N ALA A 73 -11.48 19.50 -22.50
CA ALA A 73 -12.05 18.44 -21.67
C ALA A 73 -11.09 17.24 -21.51
N VAL A 74 -10.43 16.84 -22.61
CA VAL A 74 -9.42 15.76 -22.59
C VAL A 74 -8.22 16.14 -21.73
N LEU A 75 -7.69 17.37 -21.86
CA LEU A 75 -6.54 17.81 -21.08
C LEU A 75 -6.86 17.88 -19.58
N ILE A 76 -7.99 18.51 -19.20
CA ILE A 76 -8.41 18.63 -17.80
C ILE A 76 -8.68 17.23 -17.22
N GLY A 77 -9.41 16.39 -17.95
CA GLY A 77 -9.68 15.01 -17.53
C GLY A 77 -8.40 14.18 -17.38
N GLY A 78 -7.45 14.33 -18.30
CA GLY A 78 -6.15 13.66 -18.24
C GLY A 78 -5.34 14.06 -17.01
N VAL A 79 -5.21 15.36 -16.72
CA VAL A 79 -4.48 15.85 -15.53
C VAL A 79 -5.14 15.36 -14.25
N ILE A 80 -6.47 15.46 -14.15
CA ILE A 80 -7.22 14.97 -12.99
C ILE A 80 -7.01 13.45 -12.83
N GLY A 81 -7.11 12.68 -13.91
CA GLY A 81 -6.89 11.23 -13.89
C GLY A 81 -5.49 10.85 -13.40
N VAL A 82 -4.45 11.54 -13.87
CA VAL A 82 -3.07 11.29 -13.42
C VAL A 82 -2.91 11.60 -11.93
N LEU A 83 -3.38 12.77 -11.48
CA LEU A 83 -3.34 13.14 -10.06
C LEU A 83 -4.12 12.14 -9.21
N GLN A 84 -5.22 11.63 -9.75
CA GLN A 84 -6.05 10.66 -9.05
C GLN A 84 -5.33 9.32 -8.86
N VAL A 85 -4.74 8.77 -9.93
CA VAL A 85 -3.96 7.53 -9.87
C VAL A 85 -2.75 7.69 -8.95
N ALA A 86 -2.03 8.82 -9.01
CA ALA A 86 -0.88 9.09 -8.16
C ALA A 86 -1.29 9.13 -6.67
N THR A 87 -2.39 9.83 -6.36
CA THR A 87 -2.93 9.92 -4.98
C THR A 87 -3.40 8.55 -4.48
N PHE A 88 -4.10 7.79 -5.31
CA PHE A 88 -4.51 6.42 -4.98
C PHE A 88 -3.31 5.52 -4.68
N MET A 89 -2.29 5.53 -5.54
CA MET A 89 -1.05 4.76 -5.35
C MET A 89 -0.33 5.14 -4.05
N LEU A 90 -0.28 6.44 -3.73
CA LEU A 90 0.32 6.94 -2.49
C LEU A 90 -0.45 6.43 -1.27
N ILE A 91 -1.77 6.59 -1.24
CA ILE A 91 -2.61 6.14 -0.13
C ILE A 91 -2.53 4.61 0.01
N PHE A 92 -2.57 3.88 -1.11
CA PHE A 92 -2.44 2.43 -1.10
C PHE A 92 -1.10 1.99 -0.48
N ASN A 93 -0.01 2.65 -0.86
CA ASN A 93 1.31 2.37 -0.34
C ASN A 93 1.40 2.65 1.18
N LEU A 94 0.81 3.75 1.63
CA LEU A 94 0.85 4.16 3.03
C LEU A 94 -0.05 3.31 3.93
N LEU A 95 -1.28 3.00 3.50
CA LEU A 95 -2.27 2.31 4.31
C LEU A 95 -2.18 0.78 4.25
N PHE A 96 -1.81 0.23 3.10
CA PHE A 96 -1.79 -1.23 2.92
C PHE A 96 -0.37 -1.76 2.85
N ARG A 97 0.47 -1.21 1.96
CA ARG A 97 1.78 -1.79 1.67
C ARG A 97 2.75 -1.67 2.85
N ARG A 98 2.90 -0.48 3.43
CA ARG A 98 3.84 -0.26 4.55
C ARG A 98 3.47 -1.08 5.80
N PRO A 99 2.21 -1.09 6.28
CA PRO A 99 1.83 -1.88 7.45
C PRO A 99 1.96 -3.37 7.21
N TYR A 100 1.62 -3.85 6.01
CA TYR A 100 1.75 -5.26 5.66
C TYR A 100 3.21 -5.73 5.66
N ARG A 101 4.12 -4.96 5.05
CA ARG A 101 5.56 -5.29 5.10
C ARG A 101 6.10 -5.29 6.52
N ARG A 102 5.72 -4.30 7.35
CA ARG A 102 6.11 -4.28 8.77
C ARG A 102 5.57 -5.50 9.52
N PHE A 103 4.33 -5.90 9.24
CA PHE A 103 3.73 -7.09 9.82
C PHE A 103 4.49 -8.37 9.45
N LEU A 104 4.78 -8.57 8.16
CA LEU A 104 5.55 -9.72 7.68
C LEU A 104 6.94 -9.80 8.34
N ARG A 105 7.64 -8.67 8.48
CA ARG A 105 8.97 -8.61 9.12
C ARG A 105 8.92 -8.95 10.61
N ARG A 106 7.86 -8.53 11.31
CA ARG A 106 7.62 -8.93 12.70
C ARG A 106 7.39 -10.44 12.79
N ARG A 107 6.54 -11.01 11.94
CA ARG A 107 6.32 -12.46 11.89
C ARG A 107 7.60 -13.24 11.57
N LEU A 108 8.42 -12.77 10.64
CA LEU A 108 9.73 -13.38 10.36
C LEU A 108 10.63 -13.37 11.60
N SER A 109 10.66 -12.26 12.34
CA SER A 109 11.46 -12.15 13.57
C SER A 109 10.95 -13.10 14.66
N GLU A 110 9.62 -13.25 14.80
CA GLU A 110 8.99 -14.22 15.70
C GLU A 110 9.32 -15.68 15.34
N LEU A 111 9.58 -15.96 14.06
CA LEU A 111 10.03 -17.27 13.56
C LEU A 111 11.55 -17.48 13.70
N GLY A 112 12.26 -16.59 14.37
CA GLY A 112 13.72 -16.69 14.56
C GLY A 112 14.54 -16.24 13.35
N LEU A 113 13.94 -15.54 12.39
CA LEU A 113 14.62 -14.89 11.27
C LEU A 113 14.71 -13.38 11.52
N PRO A 114 15.69 -12.92 12.34
CA PRO A 114 15.75 -11.53 12.78
C PRO A 114 15.87 -10.61 11.58
N THR A 115 14.84 -9.80 11.36
CA THR A 115 14.74 -8.90 10.21
C THR A 115 14.38 -7.50 10.71
N CYS A 116 15.10 -6.48 10.26
CA CYS A 116 14.80 -5.11 10.65
C CYS A 116 13.37 -4.74 10.19
N VAL A 117 12.50 -4.36 11.13
CA VAL A 117 11.11 -3.99 10.84
C VAL A 117 11.03 -2.71 9.98
N GLY A 118 12.00 -1.81 10.12
CA GLY A 118 12.10 -0.54 9.39
C GLY A 118 12.47 -0.70 7.92
N CYS A 119 13.68 -1.20 7.64
CA CYS A 119 14.22 -1.30 6.27
C CYS A 119 14.04 -2.69 5.63
N GLY A 120 14.00 -3.77 6.41
CA GLY A 120 13.94 -5.16 5.92
C GLY A 120 15.30 -5.86 5.81
N TYR A 121 16.37 -5.24 6.30
CA TYR A 121 17.71 -5.84 6.35
C TYR A 121 17.70 -7.13 7.19
N ASP A 122 18.49 -8.10 6.75
CA ASP A 122 18.67 -9.37 7.44
C ASP A 122 19.68 -9.18 8.58
N LEU A 123 19.23 -9.37 9.82
CA LEU A 123 20.04 -9.10 11.01
C LEU A 123 20.78 -10.35 11.52
N ARG A 124 20.75 -11.45 10.76
CA ARG A 124 21.51 -12.66 11.11
C ARG A 124 23.00 -12.35 11.20
N GLY A 125 23.61 -12.69 12.34
CA GLY A 125 25.03 -12.44 12.59
C GLY A 125 25.37 -11.00 13.02
N GLN A 126 24.38 -10.12 13.17
CA GLN A 126 24.61 -8.75 13.62
C GLN A 126 24.86 -8.72 15.14
N VAL A 127 26.02 -8.20 15.54
CA VAL A 127 26.45 -8.14 16.96
C VAL A 127 25.97 -6.85 17.64
N VAL A 128 25.89 -5.76 16.89
CA VAL A 128 25.45 -4.45 17.41
C VAL A 128 23.93 -4.36 17.33
N ALA A 129 23.26 -3.97 18.41
CA ALA A 129 21.80 -3.80 18.52
C ALA A 129 21.20 -2.63 17.69
N ARG A 130 21.75 -2.36 16.51
CA ARG A 130 21.31 -1.34 15.54
C ARG A 130 21.48 -1.85 14.11
N CYS A 131 20.48 -1.57 13.28
CA CYS A 131 20.51 -1.95 11.87
C CYS A 131 21.60 -1.14 11.13
N PRO A 132 22.49 -1.79 10.36
CA PRO A 132 23.56 -1.09 9.63
C PRO A 132 23.04 -0.22 8.47
N GLU A 133 21.84 -0.50 7.94
CA GLU A 133 21.23 0.25 6.83
C GLU A 133 20.49 1.50 7.28
N CYS A 134 19.59 1.37 8.27
CA CYS A 134 18.72 2.48 8.68
C CYS A 134 19.01 3.03 10.08
N GLY A 135 19.96 2.45 10.82
CA GLY A 135 20.32 2.86 12.17
C GLY A 135 19.27 2.56 13.24
N GLU A 136 18.14 1.95 12.87
CA GLU A 136 17.05 1.65 13.78
C GLU A 136 17.47 0.57 14.79
N PRO A 137 17.23 0.77 16.09
CA PRO A 137 17.58 -0.21 17.10
C PRO A 137 16.74 -1.49 16.92
N PHE A 138 17.35 -2.63 17.17
CA PHE A 138 16.66 -3.92 17.20
C PHE A 138 17.11 -4.68 18.45
N ALA A 139 16.16 -5.31 19.12
CA ALA A 139 16.35 -6.10 20.33
C ALA A 139 15.56 -7.39 20.18
#